data_AF-A0A149V5W8-F1
#
_entry.id   AF-A0A149V5W8-F1
#
_cell.length_a   1.000
_cell.length_b   1.000
_cell.length_c   1.000
_cell.angle_alpha   90.00
_cell.angle_beta   90.00
_cell.angle_gamma   90.00
#
_symmetry.space_group_name_H-M   'P 1'
#
loop_
_entity.id
_entity.type
_entity.pdbx_description
1 polymer ?
#
loop_
_entity_poly.entity_id
_entity_poly.type
_entity_poly.pdbx_seq_one_letter_code
_entity_poly.pdbx_strand_id
1 'polypeptide(L)'
;MYSDRSGQNELQQLVNRALEAGLVKAIDVGYPSGQNQAKRSSKAVDTSIVAYVLDQLSEGIKTVCVSLDKDLLVPLAKRGAAITPDEFLNLHKKNDTAVPAATIGLAEFQHRAKIWLAVNIVASALTAVACILAYKYIDTLLKYVFVFKWTSAFVFTVMMGVFFYWIRQKYRIPYAVTEITIGIIAALTSVNVSGDFPFKIEFDVNTSIKLAGGFYIIVRGLDNLGKGFEGRRAGIYWQRYFG
;
A
#
# COMPACT_ATOMS: atom_id res chain seq x y z
N MET A 1 -2.72 17.64 -29.00
CA MET A 1 -3.80 17.45 -28.02
C MET A 1 -3.26 16.60 -26.88
N TYR A 2 -2.78 17.23 -25.80
CA TYR A 2 -2.37 16.51 -24.59
C TYR A 2 -3.64 16.15 -23.83
N SER A 3 -4.05 14.88 -23.87
CA SER A 3 -5.11 14.40 -23.00
C SER A 3 -4.64 14.55 -21.55
N ASP A 4 -5.44 15.22 -20.73
CA ASP A 4 -5.21 15.43 -19.31
C ASP A 4 -4.99 14.09 -18.58
N ARG A 5 -3.71 13.72 -18.38
CA ARG A 5 -3.31 12.52 -17.65
C ARG A 5 -3.59 12.63 -16.15
N SER A 6 -3.79 13.83 -15.62
CA SER A 6 -4.08 14.01 -14.19
C SER A 6 -5.49 13.54 -13.86
N GLY A 7 -6.48 13.89 -14.70
CA GLY A 7 -7.86 13.45 -14.54
C GLY A 7 -8.05 11.93 -14.61
N GLN A 8 -7.30 11.24 -15.47
CA GLN A 8 -7.36 9.77 -15.57
C GLN A 8 -6.82 9.07 -14.31
N ASN A 9 -5.74 9.59 -13.73
CA ASN A 9 -5.17 9.05 -12.49
C ASN A 9 -6.12 9.25 -11.31
N GLU A 10 -6.77 10.41 -11.20
CA GLU A 10 -7.74 10.67 -10.14
C GLU A 10 -8.98 9.78 -10.26
N LEU A 11 -9.49 9.58 -11.48
CA LEU A 11 -10.63 8.70 -11.74
C LEU A 11 -10.29 7.25 -11.38
N GLN A 12 -9.11 6.77 -11.78
CA GLN A 12 -8.67 5.41 -11.47
C GLN A 12 -8.48 5.22 -9.96
N GLN A 13 -7.96 6.23 -9.25
CA GLN A 13 -7.88 6.21 -7.79
C GLN A 13 -9.26 6.25 -7.12
N LEU A 14 -10.25 6.95 -7.68
CA LEU A 14 -11.62 6.93 -7.17
C LEU A 14 -12.27 5.56 -7.36
N VAL A 15 -12.11 4.95 -8.53
CA VAL A 15 -12.60 3.60 -8.83
C VAL A 15 -11.95 2.57 -7.90
N ASN A 16 -10.63 2.62 -7.72
CA ASN A 16 -9.93 1.71 -6.81
C ASN A 16 -10.40 1.88 -5.36
N ARG A 17 -10.59 3.12 -4.88
CA ARG A 17 -11.14 3.37 -3.55
C ARG A 17 -12.55 2.82 -3.39
N ALA A 18 -13.38 2.94 -4.43
CA ALA A 18 -14.74 2.43 -4.40
C ALA A 18 -14.77 0.88 -4.45
N LEU A 19 -13.84 0.25 -5.19
CA LEU A 19 -13.65 -1.21 -5.23
C LEU A 19 -13.16 -1.75 -3.87
N GLU A 20 -12.13 -1.13 -3.29
CA GLU A 20 -11.60 -1.48 -1.97
C GLU A 20 -12.63 -1.29 -0.86
N ALA A 21 -13.50 -0.28 -0.98
CA ALA A 21 -14.60 -0.03 -0.06
C ALA A 21 -15.80 -0.98 -0.27
N GLY A 22 -15.77 -1.86 -1.28
CA GLY A 22 -16.89 -2.75 -1.62
C GLY A 22 -18.15 -2.02 -2.11
N LEU A 23 -18.02 -0.73 -2.45
CA LEU A 23 -19.12 0.09 -2.98
C LEU A 23 -19.41 -0.22 -4.45
N VAL A 24 -18.41 -0.70 -5.17
CA VAL A 24 -18.51 -1.20 -6.54
C VAL A 24 -17.82 -2.55 -6.62
N LYS A 25 -18.29 -3.39 -7.54
CA LYS A 25 -17.67 -4.68 -7.86
C LYS A 25 -17.07 -4.59 -9.26
N ALA A 26 -15.79 -4.91 -9.39
CA ALA A 26 -15.19 -5.12 -10.70
C ALA A 26 -15.72 -6.44 -11.26
N ILE A 27 -16.32 -6.36 -12.43
CA ILE A 27 -16.81 -7.53 -13.15
C ILE A 27 -16.01 -7.62 -14.42
N ASP A 28 -15.30 -8.74 -14.59
CA ASP A 28 -14.73 -9.07 -15.88
C ASP A 28 -15.88 -9.50 -16.78
N VAL A 29 -16.27 -8.61 -17.69
CA VAL A 29 -17.36 -8.85 -18.63
C VAL A 29 -17.01 -9.90 -19.69
N GLY A 30 -15.81 -10.48 -19.63
CA GLY A 30 -15.40 -11.60 -20.45
C GLY A 30 -15.21 -11.21 -21.91
N TYR A 31 -14.17 -11.78 -22.51
CA TYR A 31 -14.07 -11.90 -23.96
C TYR A 31 -14.04 -13.39 -24.28
N PRO A 32 -14.60 -13.82 -25.42
CA PRO A 32 -14.30 -15.16 -25.91
C PRO A 32 -12.78 -15.32 -25.96
N SER A 33 -12.28 -16.25 -25.15
CA SER A 33 -10.87 -16.51 -24.89
C SER A 33 -10.18 -17.03 -26.16
N GLY A 34 -9.72 -16.12 -27.02
CA GLY A 34 -9.05 -16.51 -28.26
C GLY A 34 -8.45 -15.40 -29.11
N GLN A 35 -8.68 -14.11 -28.81
CA GLN A 35 -8.17 -13.02 -29.65
C GLN A 35 -7.09 -12.19 -28.94
N ASN A 36 -5.95 -12.05 -29.62
CA ASN A 36 -4.75 -11.36 -29.19
C ASN A 36 -5.03 -10.00 -28.51
N GLN A 37 -4.59 -9.86 -27.26
CA GLN A 37 -4.72 -8.64 -26.44
C GLN A 37 -4.07 -7.38 -27.05
N ALA A 38 -3.31 -7.50 -28.15
CA ALA A 38 -2.56 -6.40 -28.78
C ALA A 38 -3.37 -5.57 -29.80
N LYS A 39 -4.57 -5.99 -30.20
CA LYS A 39 -5.48 -5.22 -31.08
C LYS A 39 -6.83 -4.98 -30.38
N ARG A 40 -6.78 -4.33 -29.23
CA ARG A 40 -7.99 -3.87 -28.50
C ARG A 40 -8.56 -2.65 -29.23
N SER A 41 -9.63 -2.85 -30.01
CA SER A 41 -10.46 -1.74 -30.46
C SER A 41 -11.40 -1.36 -29.30
N SER A 42 -11.54 -0.06 -28.99
CA SER A 42 -12.49 0.41 -27.97
C SER A 42 -13.89 -0.16 -28.18
N LYS A 43 -14.31 -0.31 -29.44
CA LYS A 43 -15.61 -0.88 -29.84
C LYS A 43 -15.85 -2.31 -29.33
N ALA A 44 -14.79 -3.12 -29.19
CA ALA A 44 -14.92 -4.48 -28.67
C ALA A 44 -15.27 -4.45 -27.17
N VAL A 45 -14.70 -3.51 -26.41
CA VAL A 45 -14.99 -3.30 -24.99
C VAL A 45 -16.44 -2.87 -24.81
N ASP A 46 -16.88 -1.91 -25.62
CA ASP A 46 -18.24 -1.40 -25.57
C ASP A 46 -19.27 -2.50 -25.88
N THR A 47 -18.95 -3.37 -26.84
CA THR A 47 -19.81 -4.51 -27.20
C THR A 47 -19.95 -5.50 -26.05
N SER A 48 -18.85 -5.84 -25.35
CA SER A 48 -18.91 -6.72 -24.17
C SER A 48 -19.70 -6.11 -23.02
N ILE A 49 -19.55 -4.80 -22.76
CA ILE A 49 -20.32 -4.09 -21.72
C ILE A 49 -21.81 -4.12 -22.07
N VAL A 50 -22.18 -3.82 -23.32
CA VAL A 50 -23.58 -3.86 -23.78
C VAL A 50 -24.14 -5.27 -23.66
N ALA A 51 -23.40 -6.29 -24.11
CA ALA A 51 -23.82 -7.68 -24.03
C ALA A 51 -24.08 -8.11 -22.58
N TYR A 52 -23.17 -7.78 -21.66
CA TYR A 52 -23.33 -8.07 -20.24
C TYR A 52 -24.56 -7.40 -19.63
N VAL A 53 -24.79 -6.12 -19.92
CA VAL A 53 -25.98 -5.41 -19.41
C VAL A 53 -27.26 -6.02 -19.95
N LEU A 54 -27.30 -6.40 -21.23
CA LEU A 54 -28.46 -7.04 -21.84
C LEU A 54 -28.73 -8.44 -21.29
N ASP A 55 -27.67 -9.20 -20.99
CA ASP A 55 -27.74 -10.52 -20.36
C ASP A 55 -28.39 -10.42 -18.97
N GLN A 56 -27.88 -9.51 -18.12
CA GLN A 56 -28.46 -9.26 -16.80
C GLN A 56 -29.93 -8.82 -16.86
N LEU A 57 -30.29 -7.97 -17.83
CA LEU A 57 -31.69 -7.60 -18.05
C LEU A 57 -32.56 -8.79 -18.47
N SER A 58 -32.01 -9.73 -19.24
CA SER A 58 -32.73 -10.94 -19.66
C SER A 58 -32.98 -11.91 -18.50
N GLU A 59 -32.08 -11.91 -17.50
CA GLU A 59 -32.25 -12.62 -16.22
C GLU A 59 -33.24 -11.91 -15.27
N GLY A 60 -33.80 -10.77 -15.66
CA GLY A 60 -34.73 -9.98 -14.86
C GLY A 60 -34.05 -9.10 -13.81
N ILE A 61 -32.73 -8.97 -13.84
CA ILE A 61 -31.97 -8.11 -12.94
C ILE A 61 -32.08 -6.67 -13.44
N LYS A 62 -32.49 -5.74 -12.56
CA LYS A 62 -32.55 -4.31 -12.88
C LYS A 62 -31.13 -3.74 -12.96
N THR A 63 -30.59 -3.69 -14.18
CA THR A 63 -29.24 -3.19 -14.45
C THR A 63 -29.30 -1.94 -15.31
N VAL A 64 -28.45 -0.96 -14.97
CA VAL A 64 -28.30 0.29 -15.70
C VAL A 64 -26.83 0.50 -16.04
N CYS A 65 -26.55 0.91 -17.27
CA CYS A 65 -25.25 1.38 -17.70
C CYS A 65 -25.16 2.90 -17.56
N VAL A 66 -24.12 3.36 -16.87
CA VAL A 66 -23.80 4.78 -16.72
C VAL A 66 -22.53 5.09 -17.50
N SER A 67 -22.63 5.94 -18.53
CA SER A 67 -21.48 6.30 -19.37
C SER A 67 -21.63 7.71 -19.95
N LEU A 68 -20.51 8.33 -20.31
CA LEU A 68 -20.47 9.55 -21.13
C LEU A 68 -20.44 9.24 -22.64
N ASP A 69 -20.11 8.00 -23.00
CA ASP A 69 -20.07 7.57 -24.40
C ASP A 69 -21.48 7.33 -24.93
N LYS A 70 -21.92 8.19 -25.85
CA LYS A 70 -23.26 8.10 -26.45
C LYS A 70 -23.42 6.85 -27.30
N ASP A 71 -22.36 6.42 -27.98
CA ASP A 71 -22.44 5.27 -28.89
C ASP A 71 -22.66 3.97 -28.09
N LEU A 72 -22.08 3.89 -26.88
CA LEU A 72 -22.34 2.81 -25.91
C LEU A 72 -23.79 2.82 -25.41
N LEU A 73 -24.36 4.01 -25.17
CA LEU A 73 -25.68 4.15 -24.56
C LEU A 73 -26.84 3.95 -25.55
N VAL A 74 -26.68 4.26 -26.83
CA VAL A 74 -27.73 4.10 -27.87
C VAL A 74 -28.41 2.73 -27.87
N PRO A 75 -27.69 1.58 -27.86
CA PRO A 75 -28.34 0.26 -27.85
C PRO A 75 -29.09 -0.03 -26.54
N LEU A 76 -28.62 0.53 -25.41
CA LEU A 76 -29.19 0.29 -24.08
C LEU A 76 -30.39 1.20 -23.77
N ALA A 77 -30.43 2.40 -24.38
CA ALA A 77 -31.50 3.37 -24.20
C ALA A 77 -32.87 2.82 -24.64
N LYS A 78 -32.91 2.00 -25.71
CA LYS A 78 -34.13 1.33 -26.18
C LYS A 78 -34.76 0.40 -25.14
N ARG A 79 -34.00 -0.04 -24.15
CA ARG A 79 -34.46 -0.91 -23.05
C ARG A 79 -34.55 -0.18 -21.70
N GLY A 80 -34.40 1.15 -21.68
CA GLY A 80 -34.40 1.94 -20.45
C GLY A 80 -33.20 1.67 -19.53
N ALA A 81 -32.11 1.11 -20.06
CA ALA A 81 -30.93 0.72 -19.31
C ALA A 81 -29.72 1.64 -19.53
N ALA A 82 -29.93 2.80 -20.16
CA ALA A 82 -28.92 3.83 -20.37
C ALA A 82 -29.26 5.04 -19.52
N ILE A 83 -28.31 5.48 -18.69
CA ILE A 83 -28.44 6.68 -17.87
C ILE A 83 -27.14 7.50 -17.97
N THR A 84 -27.25 8.82 -18.08
CA THR A 84 -26.09 9.71 -18.03
C THR A 84 -25.60 9.89 -16.58
N PRO A 85 -24.32 10.25 -16.35
CA PRO A 85 -23.82 10.48 -15.00
C PRO A 85 -24.66 11.50 -14.20
N ASP A 86 -25.11 12.57 -14.86
CA ASP A 86 -25.94 13.62 -14.23
C ASP A 86 -27.32 13.09 -13.83
N GLU A 87 -27.97 12.32 -14.70
CA GLU A 87 -29.24 11.66 -14.38
C GLU A 87 -29.09 10.65 -13.24
N PHE A 88 -27.99 9.89 -13.23
CA PHE A 88 -27.69 8.95 -12.15
C PHE A 88 -27.54 9.66 -10.80
N LEU A 89 -26.81 10.77 -10.78
CA LEU A 89 -26.64 11.61 -9.59
C LEU A 89 -27.96 12.23 -9.14
N ASN A 90 -28.80 12.69 -10.07
CA ASN A 90 -30.10 13.28 -9.75
C ASN A 90 -31.10 12.24 -9.23
N LEU A 91 -31.07 11.01 -9.77
CA LEU A 91 -31.86 9.88 -9.26
C LEU A 91 -31.48 9.52 -7.83
N HIS A 92 -30.18 9.56 -7.50
CA HIS A 92 -29.70 9.26 -6.16
C HIS A 92 -29.96 10.39 -5.16
N LYS A 93 -29.78 11.66 -5.57
CA LYS A 93 -30.15 12.82 -4.74
C LYS A 93 -31.63 12.84 -4.36
N LYS A 94 -32.50 12.30 -5.21
CA LYS A 94 -33.96 12.26 -4.96
C LYS A 94 -34.37 11.09 -4.06
N ASN A 95 -33.54 10.06 -3.92
CA ASN A 95 -33.81 8.82 -3.16
C ASN A 95 -32.99 8.73 -1.86
N ASP A 96 -32.76 9.87 -1.19
CA ASP A 96 -31.89 10.04 -0.01
C ASP A 96 -32.18 9.15 1.22
N THR A 97 -33.18 8.27 1.17
CA THR A 97 -33.43 7.24 2.20
C THR A 97 -32.60 5.95 2.02
N ALA A 98 -31.93 5.74 0.87
CA ALA A 98 -31.12 4.54 0.60
C ALA A 98 -29.62 4.69 0.94
N VAL A 99 -29.17 5.90 1.29
CA VAL A 99 -27.77 6.22 1.62
C VAL A 99 -27.27 5.75 3.02
N PRO A 100 -28.08 5.31 4.01
CA PRO A 100 -27.56 4.87 5.30
C PRO A 100 -26.57 3.71 5.20
N ALA A 101 -26.84 2.70 4.35
CA ALA A 101 -25.97 1.53 4.25
C ALA A 101 -24.57 1.86 3.68
N ALA A 102 -24.50 2.76 2.69
CA ALA A 102 -23.23 3.18 2.10
C ALA A 102 -22.42 4.10 3.02
N THR A 103 -23.09 4.97 3.79
CA THR A 103 -22.44 5.82 4.80
C THR A 103 -21.98 5.04 6.02
N ILE A 104 -22.74 4.03 6.46
CA ILE A 104 -22.33 3.10 7.53
C ILE A 104 -21.08 2.32 7.10
N GLY A 105 -21.04 1.78 5.87
CA GLY A 105 -19.87 1.07 5.34
C GLY A 105 -18.61 1.95 5.27
N LEU A 106 -18.77 3.21 4.86
CA LEU A 106 -17.65 4.16 4.79
C LEU A 106 -17.11 4.51 6.20
N ALA A 107 -17.99 4.71 7.17
CA ALA A 107 -17.62 5.02 8.55
C ALA A 107 -16.91 3.84 9.23
N GLU A 108 -17.41 2.62 9.07
CA GLU A 108 -16.77 1.41 9.58
C GLU A 108 -15.40 1.16 8.93
N PHE A 109 -15.27 1.37 7.62
CA PHE A 109 -14.00 1.23 6.92
C PHE A 109 -12.97 2.26 7.40
N GLN A 110 -13.38 3.53 7.54
CA GLN A 110 -12.52 4.57 8.10
C GLN A 110 -12.08 4.24 9.53
N HIS A 111 -12.98 3.70 10.35
CA HIS A 111 -12.67 3.27 11.71
C HIS A 111 -11.64 2.12 11.71
N ARG A 112 -11.84 1.08 10.88
CA ARG A 112 -10.88 -0.03 10.75
C ARG A 112 -9.52 0.45 10.23
N ALA A 113 -9.50 1.35 9.26
CA ALA A 113 -8.26 1.92 8.74
C ALA A 113 -7.50 2.74 9.80
N LYS A 114 -8.22 3.54 10.61
CA LYS A 114 -7.65 4.28 11.75
C LYS A 114 -7.11 3.33 12.83
N ILE A 115 -7.85 2.27 13.18
CA ILE A 115 -7.38 1.24 14.12
C ILE A 115 -6.11 0.59 13.59
N TRP A 116 -6.09 0.17 12.32
CA TRP A 116 -4.90 -0.45 11.72
C TRP A 116 -3.70 0.49 11.71
N LEU A 117 -3.90 1.78 11.45
CA LEU A 117 -2.85 2.78 11.54
C LEU A 117 -2.34 2.91 12.98
N ALA A 118 -3.24 3.02 13.97
CA ALA A 118 -2.89 3.10 15.38
C ALA A 118 -2.12 1.85 15.84
N VAL A 119 -2.57 0.65 15.47
CA VAL A 119 -1.88 -0.61 15.76
C VAL A 119 -0.47 -0.61 15.17
N ASN A 120 -0.28 -0.14 13.94
CA ASN A 120 1.06 -0.06 13.33
C ASN A 120 1.95 0.96 14.05
N ILE A 121 1.42 2.10 14.47
CA ILE A 121 2.18 3.12 15.22
C ILE A 121 2.62 2.54 16.57
N VAL A 122 1.69 1.95 17.32
CA VAL A 122 1.97 1.33 18.62
C VAL A 122 2.97 0.19 18.47
N ALA A 123 2.78 -0.70 17.49
CA ALA A 123 3.71 -1.79 17.21
C ALA A 123 5.12 -1.27 16.85
N SER A 124 5.20 -0.19 16.07
CA SER A 124 6.48 0.43 15.71
C SER A 124 7.18 1.02 16.94
N ALA A 125 6.44 1.71 17.82
CA ALA A 125 6.98 2.25 19.06
C ALA A 125 7.50 1.15 20.00
N LEU A 126 6.70 0.08 20.19
CA LEU A 126 7.11 -1.08 20.99
C LEU A 126 8.36 -1.75 20.41
N THR A 127 8.43 -1.86 19.08
CA THR A 127 9.58 -2.46 18.40
C THR A 127 10.84 -1.61 18.58
N ALA A 128 10.73 -0.27 18.49
CA ALA A 128 11.84 0.63 18.75
C ALA A 128 12.35 0.49 20.20
N VAL A 129 11.45 0.43 21.19
CA VAL A 129 11.81 0.19 22.59
C VAL A 129 12.50 -1.17 22.76
N ALA A 130 11.98 -2.23 22.14
CA ALA A 130 12.59 -3.56 22.17
C ALA A 130 14.02 -3.56 21.59
N CYS A 131 14.26 -2.82 20.49
CA CYS A 131 15.60 -2.68 19.90
C CYS A 131 16.56 -1.95 20.84
N ILE A 132 16.11 -0.88 21.51
CA ILE A 132 16.92 -0.14 22.49
C ILE A 132 17.27 -1.03 23.68
N LEU A 133 16.30 -1.80 24.19
CA LEU A 133 16.55 -2.75 25.28
C LEU A 133 17.49 -3.88 24.85
N ALA A 134 17.30 -4.43 23.66
CA ALA A 134 18.19 -5.47 23.11
C ALA A 134 19.63 -4.96 22.98
N TYR A 135 19.82 -3.72 22.54
CA TYR A 135 21.14 -3.08 22.51
C TYR A 135 21.74 -2.94 23.91
N LYS A 136 20.96 -2.45 24.88
CA LYS A 136 21.41 -2.29 26.28
C LYS A 136 21.87 -3.61 26.91
N TYR A 137 21.24 -4.72 26.56
CA TYR A 137 21.54 -6.05 27.11
C TYR A 137 22.26 -6.96 26.12
N ILE A 138 22.91 -6.41 25.10
CA ILE A 138 23.50 -7.21 24.02
C ILE A 138 24.57 -8.16 24.53
N ASP A 139 25.43 -7.73 25.47
CA ASP A 139 26.48 -8.59 26.03
C ASP A 139 25.91 -9.80 26.76
N THR A 140 24.82 -9.60 27.51
CA THR A 140 24.10 -10.68 28.18
C THR A 140 23.47 -11.63 27.17
N LEU A 141 22.81 -11.11 26.12
CA LEU A 141 22.21 -11.92 25.06
C LEU A 141 23.27 -12.72 24.31
N LEU A 142 24.37 -12.08 23.93
CA LEU A 142 25.50 -12.71 23.26
C LEU A 142 26.12 -13.79 24.15
N LYS A 143 26.24 -13.56 25.46
CA LYS A 143 26.74 -14.58 26.38
C LYS A 143 25.91 -15.86 26.35
N TYR A 144 24.57 -15.77 26.27
CA TYR A 144 23.69 -16.95 26.20
C TYR A 144 23.67 -17.61 24.81
N VAL A 145 23.69 -16.81 23.75
CA VAL A 145 23.66 -17.33 22.37
C VAL A 145 25.00 -17.98 21.99
N PHE A 146 26.12 -17.40 22.43
CA PHE A 146 27.48 -17.87 22.09
C PHE A 146 28.06 -18.86 23.10
N VAL A 147 27.27 -19.38 24.07
CA VAL A 147 27.69 -20.52 24.93
C VAL A 147 28.08 -21.72 24.07
N PHE A 148 27.40 -21.91 22.93
CA PHE A 148 27.77 -22.88 21.92
C PHE A 148 28.65 -22.19 20.88
N LYS A 149 29.75 -22.82 20.47
CA LYS A 149 30.78 -22.30 19.53
C LYS A 149 30.20 -21.69 18.23
N TRP A 150 31.06 -21.09 17.39
CA TRP A 150 30.77 -20.48 16.07
C TRP A 150 29.59 -21.05 15.25
N THR A 151 29.39 -22.37 15.27
CA THR A 151 28.25 -23.05 14.62
C THR A 151 26.89 -22.55 15.12
N SER A 152 26.73 -22.33 16.43
CA SER A 152 25.45 -21.87 17.01
C SER A 152 25.14 -20.42 16.62
N ALA A 153 26.16 -19.57 16.58
CA ALA A 153 26.04 -18.18 16.17
C ALA A 153 25.60 -18.10 14.70
N PHE A 154 26.21 -18.91 13.84
CA PHE A 154 25.82 -18.98 12.43
C PHE A 154 24.37 -19.43 12.26
N VAL A 155 23.96 -20.53 12.90
CA VAL A 155 22.58 -21.03 12.84
C VAL A 155 21.60 -19.98 13.35
N PHE A 156 21.92 -19.32 14.47
CA PHE A 156 21.11 -18.25 15.03
C PHE A 156 20.98 -17.08 14.06
N THR A 157 22.07 -16.63 13.43
CA THR A 157 22.03 -15.54 12.42
C THR A 157 21.15 -15.92 11.23
N VAL A 158 21.25 -17.14 10.71
CA VAL A 158 20.40 -17.60 9.60
C VAL A 158 18.92 -17.63 10.02
N MET A 159 18.62 -18.17 11.20
CA MET A 159 17.25 -18.19 11.73
C MET A 159 16.68 -16.79 11.92
N MET A 160 17.47 -15.86 12.48
CA MET A 160 17.06 -14.46 12.63
C MET A 160 16.85 -13.80 11.27
N GLY A 161 17.68 -14.11 10.26
CA GLY A 161 17.48 -13.63 8.89
C GLY A 161 16.13 -14.06 8.30
N VAL A 162 15.78 -15.35 8.44
CA VAL A 162 14.48 -15.88 7.98
C VAL A 162 13.33 -15.25 8.76
N PHE A 163 13.47 -15.13 10.09
CA PHE A 163 12.46 -14.51 10.94
C PHE A 163 12.20 -13.05 10.57
N PHE A 164 13.26 -12.26 10.37
CA PHE A 164 13.14 -10.87 9.93
C PHE A 164 12.56 -10.76 8.52
N TYR A 165 12.89 -11.68 7.62
CA TYR A 165 12.25 -11.73 6.30
C TYR A 165 10.74 -11.97 6.39
N TRP A 166 10.32 -12.90 7.27
CA TRP A 166 8.90 -13.15 7.50
C TRP A 166 8.18 -11.93 8.09
N ILE A 167 8.79 -11.25 9.07
CA ILE A 167 8.27 -9.99 9.61
C ILE A 167 8.16 -8.93 8.51
N ARG A 168 9.18 -8.78 7.66
CA ARG A 168 9.15 -7.82 6.54
C ARG A 168 7.94 -8.01 5.64
N GLN A 169 7.57 -9.26 5.34
CA GLN A 169 6.44 -9.55 4.46
C GLN A 169 5.09 -9.20 5.10
N LYS A 170 4.93 -9.43 6.41
CA LYS A 170 3.64 -9.20 7.10
C LYS A 170 3.49 -7.79 7.69
N TYR A 171 4.57 -7.20 8.18
CA TYR A 171 4.58 -5.97 8.97
C TYR A 171 5.62 -4.98 8.43
N ARG A 172 5.40 -4.49 7.21
CA ARG A 172 6.34 -3.60 6.51
C ARG A 172 6.67 -2.33 7.30
N ILE A 173 5.68 -1.66 7.89
CA ILE A 173 5.90 -0.39 8.60
C ILE A 173 6.73 -0.60 9.88
N PRO A 174 6.38 -1.52 10.81
CA PRO A 174 7.25 -1.78 11.98
C PRO A 174 8.65 -2.24 11.60
N TYR A 175 8.78 -3.07 10.56
CA TYR A 175 10.07 -3.52 10.04
C TYR A 175 10.93 -2.35 9.52
N ALA A 176 10.31 -1.44 8.76
CA ALA A 176 10.98 -0.24 8.25
C ALA A 176 11.50 0.65 9.39
N VAL A 177 10.69 0.87 10.43
CA VAL A 177 11.10 1.63 11.62
C VAL A 177 12.25 0.94 12.35
N THR A 178 12.24 -0.40 12.40
CA THR A 178 13.33 -1.20 12.97
C THR A 178 14.64 -1.00 12.21
N GLU A 179 14.61 -1.10 10.88
CA GLU A 179 15.78 -0.86 10.03
C GLU A 179 16.31 0.56 10.25
N ILE A 180 15.46 1.59 10.19
CA ILE A 180 15.88 2.98 10.42
C ILE A 180 16.53 3.13 11.80
N THR A 181 15.91 2.59 12.85
CA THR A 181 16.42 2.69 14.23
C THR A 181 17.78 2.00 14.38
N ILE A 182 17.91 0.76 13.88
CA ILE A 182 19.17 0.00 13.92
C ILE A 182 20.25 0.71 13.11
N GLY A 183 19.91 1.24 11.94
CA GLY A 183 20.86 1.97 11.10
C GLY A 183 21.33 3.28 11.74
N ILE A 184 20.45 4.00 12.45
CA ILE A 184 20.84 5.18 13.25
C ILE A 184 21.77 4.78 14.39
N ILE A 185 21.43 3.73 15.15
CA ILE A 185 22.30 3.23 16.24
C ILE A 185 23.67 2.82 15.69
N ALA A 186 23.72 2.10 14.57
CA ALA A 186 24.96 1.69 13.92
C ALA A 186 25.80 2.90 13.47
N ALA A 187 25.16 3.92 12.88
CA ALA A 187 25.84 5.15 12.47
C ALA A 187 26.36 5.94 13.68
N LEU A 188 25.54 6.12 14.73
CA LEU A 188 25.93 6.86 15.94
C LEU A 188 27.04 6.17 16.71
N THR A 189 27.01 4.84 16.81
CA THR A 189 28.06 4.06 17.50
C THR A 189 29.34 3.92 16.68
N SER A 190 29.29 4.18 15.36
CA SER A 190 30.48 4.18 14.52
C SER A 190 31.36 5.40 14.79
N VAL A 191 30.77 6.53 15.19
CA VAL A 191 31.49 7.75 15.53
C VAL A 191 31.76 7.72 17.02
N ASN A 192 33.03 7.59 17.43
CA ASN A 192 33.42 7.73 18.84
C ASN A 192 33.15 9.17 19.29
N VAL A 193 31.95 9.42 19.82
CA VAL A 193 31.60 10.67 20.49
C VAL A 193 32.21 10.63 21.90
N SER A 194 33.54 10.61 21.99
CA SER A 194 34.22 10.96 23.23
C SER A 194 33.85 12.41 23.54
N GLY A 195 33.29 12.66 24.73
CA GLY A 195 32.54 13.87 25.11
C GLY A 195 33.27 15.22 25.07
N ASP A 196 34.43 15.31 24.44
CA ASP A 196 35.17 16.55 24.23
C ASP A 196 34.86 17.13 22.85
N PHE A 197 34.22 18.29 22.85
CA PHE A 197 34.00 19.10 21.66
C PHE A 197 35.26 19.93 21.37
N PRO A 198 35.77 20.04 20.13
CA PRO A 198 35.20 19.54 18.88
C PRO A 198 35.44 18.05 18.66
N PHE A 199 34.41 17.34 18.20
CA PHE A 199 34.50 15.93 17.84
C PHE A 199 35.57 15.72 16.77
N LYS A 200 36.65 15.01 17.12
CA LYS A 200 37.59 14.49 16.11
C LYS A 200 37.03 13.18 15.59
N ILE A 201 36.45 13.23 14.40
CA ILE A 201 36.02 12.03 13.68
C ILE A 201 37.26 11.47 12.97
N GLU A 202 37.85 10.43 13.53
CA GLU A 202 38.88 9.66 12.84
C GLU A 202 38.21 8.68 11.87
N PHE A 203 38.33 8.96 10.57
CA PHE A 203 37.85 8.07 9.52
C PHE A 203 38.88 6.95 9.28
N ASP A 204 38.79 5.88 10.05
CA ASP A 204 39.44 4.62 9.68
C ASP A 204 38.51 3.77 8.80
N VAL A 205 39.06 2.70 8.22
CA VAL A 205 38.32 1.80 7.33
C VAL A 205 37.14 1.15 8.07
N ASN A 206 37.32 0.80 9.34
CA ASN A 206 36.28 0.15 10.15
C ASN A 206 35.09 1.07 10.42
N THR A 207 35.36 2.30 10.83
CA THR A 207 34.38 3.38 11.05
C THR A 207 33.63 3.68 9.76
N SER A 208 34.36 3.79 8.64
CA SER A 208 33.78 4.04 7.32
C SER A 208 32.81 2.93 6.90
N ILE A 209 33.18 1.65 7.10
CA ILE A 209 32.32 0.50 6.79
C ILE A 209 31.08 0.48 7.69
N LYS A 210 31.22 0.70 9.00
CA LYS A 210 30.09 0.73 9.94
C LYS A 210 29.12 1.87 9.61
N LEU A 211 29.65 3.06 9.31
CA LEU A 211 28.86 4.22 8.95
C LEU A 211 28.11 3.98 7.63
N ALA A 212 28.79 3.46 6.60
CA ALA A 212 28.17 3.08 5.33
C ALA A 212 27.09 2.00 5.52
N GLY A 213 27.35 1.00 6.35
CA GLY A 213 26.39 -0.04 6.72
C GLY A 213 25.15 0.54 7.41
N GLY A 214 25.33 1.45 8.38
CA GLY A 214 24.24 2.14 9.07
C GLY A 214 23.37 2.95 8.10
N PHE A 215 23.99 3.76 7.23
CA PHE A 215 23.26 4.53 6.21
C PHE A 215 22.52 3.64 5.22
N TYR A 216 23.14 2.57 4.75
CA TYR A 216 22.47 1.63 3.85
C TYR A 216 21.20 1.01 4.49
N ILE A 217 21.28 0.62 5.76
CA ILE A 217 20.12 0.11 6.50
C ILE A 217 19.03 1.19 6.62
N ILE A 218 19.39 2.45 6.90
CA ILE A 218 18.43 3.56 6.95
C ILE A 218 17.72 3.73 5.61
N VAL A 219 18.45 3.78 4.50
CA VAL A 219 17.89 3.94 3.15
C VAL A 219 16.92 2.80 2.85
N ARG A 220 17.30 1.56 3.17
CA ARG A 220 16.44 0.39 3.00
C ARG A 220 15.18 0.45 3.87
N GLY A 221 15.31 0.93 5.10
CA GLY A 221 14.19 1.18 5.99
C GLY A 221 13.23 2.22 5.42
N LEU A 222 13.74 3.32 4.85
CA LEU A 222 12.91 4.33 4.17
C LEU A 222 12.18 3.75 2.95
N ASP A 223 12.83 2.92 2.14
CA ASP A 223 12.16 2.22 1.02
C ASP A 223 11.03 1.31 1.49
N ASN A 224 11.26 0.51 2.54
CA ASN A 224 10.23 -0.33 3.14
C ASN A 224 9.10 0.49 3.77
N LEU A 225 9.41 1.69 4.30
CA LEU A 225 8.41 2.61 4.84
C LEU A 225 7.48 3.15 3.74
N GLY A 226 8.06 3.59 2.62
CA GLY A 226 7.32 4.02 1.43
C GLY A 226 6.39 2.93 0.90
N LYS A 227 6.92 1.72 0.73
CA LYS A 227 6.15 0.53 0.33
C LYS A 227 5.10 0.11 1.35
N GLY A 228 5.28 0.47 2.62
CA GLY A 228 4.29 0.27 3.69
C GLY A 228 3.13 1.28 3.62
N PHE A 229 3.33 2.41 2.95
CA PHE A 229 2.33 3.47 2.77
C PHE A 229 1.58 3.40 1.44
N GLU A 230 1.95 2.51 0.53
CA GLU A 230 1.19 2.27 -0.71
C GLU A 230 -0.30 2.00 -0.41
N GLY A 231 -1.19 2.66 -1.16
CA GLY A 231 -2.63 2.60 -0.94
C GLY A 231 -3.16 3.39 0.26
N ARG A 232 -2.32 4.12 1.01
CA ARG A 232 -2.73 4.94 2.18
C ARG A 232 -2.57 6.44 1.90
N ARG A 233 -3.28 7.29 2.66
CA ARG A 233 -3.12 8.76 2.60
C ARG A 233 -1.68 9.20 2.80
N ALA A 234 -0.94 8.54 3.71
CA ALA A 234 0.47 8.80 3.95
C ALA A 234 1.34 8.54 2.69
N GLY A 235 0.93 7.61 1.82
CA GLY A 235 1.63 7.31 0.57
C GLY A 235 1.60 8.45 -0.44
N ILE A 236 0.53 9.25 -0.44
CA ILE A 236 0.42 10.45 -1.29
C ILE A 236 1.48 11.48 -0.90
N TYR A 237 1.63 11.73 0.39
CA TYR A 237 2.68 12.62 0.90
C TYR A 237 4.06 12.05 0.61
N TRP A 238 4.25 10.75 0.81
CA TRP A 238 5.52 10.08 0.52
C TRP A 238 5.95 10.24 -0.94
N GLN A 239 5.06 9.96 -1.90
CA GLN A 239 5.33 10.14 -3.33
C GLN A 239 5.65 11.59 -3.69
N ARG A 240 5.02 12.57 -3.03
CA ARG A 240 5.29 13.99 -3.32
C ARG A 240 6.71 14.43 -2.96
N TYR A 241 7.30 13.85 -1.91
CA TYR A 241 8.62 14.25 -1.43
C TYR A 241 9.76 13.38 -1.97
N PHE A 242 9.51 12.10 -2.24
CA PHE A 242 10.54 11.13 -2.61
C PHE A 242 10.34 10.48 -3.98
N GLY A 243 9.24 10.79 -4.69
CA GLY A 243 8.84 10.17 -5.97
C GLY A 243 9.00 11.09 -7.17
#